data_AF-A0A9D4L9X9-F1
#
_entry.id   AF-A0A9D4L9X9-F1
#
_cell.length_a   1.000
_cell.length_b   1.000
_cell.length_c   1.000
_cell.angle_alpha   90.00
_cell.angle_beta   90.00
_cell.angle_gamma   90.00
#
_symmetry.space_group_name_H-M   'P 1'
#
loop_
_entity.id
_entity.type
_entity.pdbx_description
1 polymer ?
#
loop_
_entity_poly.entity_id
_entity_poly.type
_entity_poly.pdbx_seq_one_letter_code
_entity_poly.pdbx_strand_id
1 'polypeptide(L)'
;MSPAADVEVSLNAVVTNFCDPSSYATDSLLEALSGVGCFSTIGLHPKGASKYTDSDIKNFCRLIDRQGEVGFGEVGLDHTVPYAEWLGQAILLKKV
;
A
#
# COMPACT_ATOMS: atom_id res chain seq x y z
N MET A 1 -19.43 39.31 -7.30
CA MET A 1 -19.00 37.93 -7.02
C MET A 1 -19.16 37.71 -5.54
N SER A 2 -20.10 36.87 -5.12
CA SER A 2 -20.25 36.52 -3.69
C SER A 2 -19.04 35.67 -3.26
N PRO A 3 -18.51 35.84 -2.04
CA PRO A 3 -17.46 34.95 -1.53
C PRO A 3 -17.99 33.51 -1.51
N ALA A 4 -17.16 32.57 -1.96
CA ALA A 4 -17.48 31.15 -1.86
C ALA A 4 -17.76 30.84 -0.39
N ALA A 5 -18.89 30.19 -0.09
CA ALA A 5 -19.19 29.75 1.25
C ALA A 5 -18.06 28.84 1.75
N ASP A 6 -17.64 29.02 3.00
CA ASP A 6 -16.63 28.17 3.62
C ASP A 6 -17.16 26.73 3.65
N VAL A 7 -16.49 25.83 2.91
CA VAL A 7 -16.81 24.41 2.89
C VAL A 7 -16.15 23.76 4.09
N GLU A 8 -16.94 23.27 5.04
CA GLU A 8 -16.44 22.47 6.14
C GLU A 8 -16.11 21.05 5.67
N VAL A 9 -14.89 20.59 5.96
CA VAL A 9 -14.41 19.25 5.60
C VAL A 9 -14.12 18.49 6.90
N SER A 10 -14.77 17.34 7.10
CA SER A 10 -14.50 16.42 8.21
C SER A 10 -13.60 15.27 7.78
N LEU A 11 -12.56 14.99 8.57
CA LEU A 11 -11.71 13.81 8.38
C LEU A 11 -12.35 12.60 9.04
N ASN A 12 -12.77 11.62 8.24
CA ASN A 12 -13.48 10.43 8.75
C ASN A 12 -12.55 9.26 9.08
N ALA A 13 -11.45 9.13 8.35
CA ALA A 13 -10.47 8.06 8.55
C ALA A 13 -9.13 8.46 7.92
N VAL A 14 -8.05 7.89 8.44
CA VAL A 14 -6.71 7.97 7.86
C VAL A 14 -6.27 6.56 7.49
N VAL A 15 -5.71 6.42 6.29
CA VAL A 15 -5.10 5.17 5.84
C VAL A 15 -3.63 5.45 5.53
N THR A 16 -2.73 4.73 6.17
CA THR A 16 -1.30 4.73 5.84
C THR A 16 -1.02 3.58 4.89
N ASN A 17 -0.35 3.85 3.77
CA ASN A 17 -0.03 2.83 2.79
C ASN A 17 1.47 2.54 2.74
N PHE A 18 1.82 1.26 2.89
CA PHE A 18 3.18 0.77 2.78
C PHE A 18 3.30 -0.13 1.55
N CYS A 19 3.81 0.41 0.46
CA CYS A 19 3.87 -0.27 -0.84
C CYS A 19 5.27 -0.71 -1.25
N ASP A 20 6.29 -0.42 -0.43
CA ASP A 20 7.67 -0.84 -0.63
C ASP A 20 8.11 -1.73 0.53
N PRO A 21 8.58 -2.97 0.28
CA PRO A 21 9.06 -3.87 1.32
C PRO A 21 10.09 -3.26 2.27
N SER A 22 10.93 -2.35 1.76
CA SER A 22 11.95 -1.65 2.57
C SER A 22 11.36 -0.67 3.58
N SER A 23 10.12 -0.23 3.38
CA SER A 23 9.41 0.69 4.25
C SER A 23 8.29 0.03 5.07
N TYR A 24 8.13 -1.29 4.97
CA TYR A 24 7.10 -2.01 5.73
C TYR A 24 7.21 -1.74 7.22
N ALA A 25 6.07 -1.38 7.79
CA ALA A 25 5.95 -1.15 9.21
C ALA A 25 6.29 -2.42 10.02
N THR A 26 6.88 -2.20 11.19
CA THR A 26 6.96 -3.25 12.21
C THR A 26 5.58 -3.53 12.77
N ASP A 27 5.40 -4.72 13.34
CA ASP A 27 4.17 -5.10 14.01
C ASP A 27 3.76 -4.07 15.09
N SER A 28 4.74 -3.59 15.88
CA SER A 28 4.53 -2.55 16.88
C SER A 28 4.04 -1.21 16.32
N LEU A 29 4.47 -0.85 15.09
CA LEU A 29 4.03 0.38 14.44
C LEU A 29 2.60 0.21 13.91
N LEU A 30 2.25 -0.95 13.34
CA LEU A 30 0.89 -1.25 12.89
C LEU A 30 -0.10 -1.20 14.07
N GLU A 31 0.25 -1.79 15.20
CA GLU A 31 -0.53 -1.74 16.44
C GLU A 31 -0.69 -0.30 16.96
N ALA A 32 0.38 0.50 16.95
CA ALA A 32 0.34 1.90 17.35
C ALA A 32 -0.56 2.75 16.43
N LEU A 33 -0.52 2.53 15.12
CA LEU A 33 -1.38 3.21 14.14
C LEU A 33 -2.86 2.85 14.36
N SER A 34 -3.15 1.56 14.53
CA SER A 34 -4.51 1.09 14.84
C SER A 34 -5.04 1.71 16.14
N GLY A 35 -4.20 1.78 17.18
CA GLY A 35 -4.53 2.38 18.48
C GLY A 35 -4.90 3.87 18.43
N VAL A 36 -4.52 4.60 17.37
CA VAL A 36 -4.90 6.01 17.15
C VAL A 36 -5.97 6.18 16.06
N GLY A 37 -6.59 5.09 15.60
CA GLY A 37 -7.65 5.12 14.59
C GLY A 37 -7.15 5.26 13.15
N CYS A 38 -5.87 5.02 12.89
CA CYS A 38 -5.30 4.94 11.54
C CYS A 38 -5.33 3.49 11.05
N PHE A 39 -5.87 3.28 9.85
CA PHE A 39 -5.79 1.99 9.17
C PHE A 39 -4.49 1.89 8.39
N SER A 40 -3.98 0.67 8.21
CA SER A 40 -2.79 0.44 7.41
C SER A 40 -3.10 -0.44 6.22
N THR A 41 -2.45 -0.19 5.09
CA THR A 41 -2.45 -1.09 3.94
C THR A 41 -1.02 -1.50 3.60
N ILE A 42 -0.83 -2.76 3.27
CA ILE A 42 0.45 -3.32 2.83
C ILE A 42 0.31 -3.72 1.36
N GLY A 43 1.31 -3.41 0.56
CA GLY A 43 1.30 -3.51 -0.89
C GLY A 43 2.66 -3.76 -1.52
N LEU A 44 2.67 -4.06 -2.80
CA LEU A 44 3.87 -4.12 -3.63
C LEU A 44 3.67 -3.21 -4.85
N HIS A 45 4.29 -2.03 -4.81
CA HIS A 45 4.13 -1.01 -5.84
C HIS A 45 4.56 -1.53 -7.21
N PRO A 46 3.74 -1.39 -8.28
CA PRO A 46 4.03 -2.02 -9.58
C PRO A 46 5.38 -1.58 -10.19
N LYS A 47 5.75 -0.30 -10.03
CA LYS A 47 7.08 0.23 -10.40
C LYS A 47 8.28 -0.53 -9.82
N GLY A 48 8.12 -1.21 -8.69
CA GLY A 48 9.16 -2.02 -8.06
C GLY A 48 9.20 -3.48 -8.55
N ALA A 49 8.29 -3.90 -9.44
CA ALA A 49 8.07 -5.31 -9.78
C ALA A 49 9.33 -6.07 -10.22
N SER A 50 10.24 -5.41 -10.95
CA SER A 50 11.50 -6.01 -11.41
C SER A 50 12.57 -6.17 -10.32
N LYS A 51 12.37 -5.52 -9.16
CA LYS A 51 13.32 -5.48 -8.04
C LYS A 51 12.93 -6.37 -6.88
N TYR A 52 11.64 -6.72 -6.78
CA TYR A 52 11.15 -7.55 -5.69
C TYR A 52 11.68 -8.97 -5.79
N THR A 53 12.16 -9.45 -4.65
CA THR A 53 12.63 -10.82 -4.46
C THR A 53 11.50 -11.71 -3.96
N ASP A 54 11.69 -13.03 -4.02
CA ASP A 54 10.73 -13.97 -3.41
C ASP A 54 10.64 -13.79 -1.89
N SER A 55 11.70 -13.28 -1.24
CA SER A 55 11.68 -12.93 0.19
C SER A 55 10.75 -11.75 0.47
N ASP A 56 10.74 -10.75 -0.41
CA ASP A 56 9.84 -9.60 -0.29
C ASP A 56 8.38 -10.03 -0.41
N ILE A 57 8.08 -10.88 -1.39
CA ILE A 57 6.74 -11.44 -1.60
C ILE A 57 6.31 -12.26 -0.39
N LYS A 58 7.21 -13.09 0.17
CA LYS A 58 6.92 -13.87 1.37
C LYS A 58 6.63 -12.98 2.59
N ASN A 59 7.39 -11.90 2.77
CA ASN A 59 7.16 -10.96 3.86
C ASN A 59 5.84 -10.19 3.67
N PHE A 60 5.52 -9.79 2.43
CA PHE A 60 4.23 -9.23 2.05
C PHE A 60 3.07 -10.17 2.43
N CYS A 61 3.11 -11.44 2.01
CA CYS A 61 2.10 -12.45 2.35
C CYS A 61 1.93 -12.62 3.86
N ARG A 62 3.03 -12.65 4.62
CA ARG A 62 3.00 -12.73 6.08
C ARG A 62 2.27 -11.54 6.72
N LEU A 63 2.46 -10.34 6.19
CA LEU A 63 1.87 -9.12 6.76
C LEU A 63 0.38 -8.99 6.42
N ILE A 64 -0.04 -9.38 5.21
CA ILE A 64 -1.47 -9.33 4.82
C ILE A 64 -2.29 -10.42 5.51
N ASP A 65 -1.68 -11.54 5.91
CA ASP A 65 -2.34 -12.60 6.69
C ASP A 65 -2.69 -12.16 8.14
N ARG A 66 -2.25 -10.97 8.58
CA ARG A 66 -2.69 -10.37 9.85
C ARG A 66 -4.15 -9.96 9.75
N GLN A 67 -5.04 -10.86 10.17
CA GLN A 67 -6.49 -10.63 10.15
C GLN A 67 -6.88 -9.38 10.95
N GLY A 68 -7.58 -8.44 10.29
CA GLY A 68 -8.30 -7.34 10.94
C GLY A 68 -7.55 -6.02 11.10
N GLU A 69 -6.23 -5.98 10.88
CA GLU A 69 -5.40 -4.78 11.10
C GLU A 69 -4.88 -4.13 9.81
N VAL A 70 -4.83 -4.90 8.74
CA VAL A 70 -4.13 -4.53 7.50
C VAL A 70 -4.99 -4.82 6.28
N GLY A 71 -5.18 -3.81 5.44
CA GLY A 71 -5.77 -3.97 4.11
C GLY A 71 -4.73 -4.23 3.02
N PHE A 72 -5.19 -4.67 1.86
CA PHE A 72 -4.37 -4.78 0.65
C PHE A 72 -4.34 -3.45 -0.10
N GLY A 73 -3.16 -2.88 -0.34
CA GLY A 73 -3.00 -1.56 -0.97
C GLY A 73 -2.02 -1.57 -2.14
N GLU A 74 -2.15 -0.62 -3.06
CA GLU A 74 -1.20 -0.35 -4.15
C GLU A 74 -0.66 -1.57 -4.92
N VAL A 75 -1.55 -2.51 -5.20
CA VAL A 75 -1.27 -3.60 -6.15
C VAL A 75 -2.08 -3.37 -7.42
N GLY A 76 -1.40 -3.32 -8.56
CA GLY A 76 -2.03 -2.99 -9.84
C GLY A 76 -1.02 -2.80 -10.96
N LEU A 77 -1.33 -1.87 -11.86
CA LEU A 77 -0.43 -1.45 -12.93
C LEU A 77 -0.09 0.02 -12.77
N ASP A 78 1.17 0.36 -12.97
CA ASP A 78 1.68 1.72 -13.03
C ASP A 78 2.14 2.01 -14.46
N HIS A 79 1.43 2.90 -15.15
CA HIS A 79 1.74 3.29 -16.53
C HIS A 79 2.74 4.46 -16.63
N THR A 80 3.27 4.95 -15.51
CA THR A 80 4.32 5.98 -15.50
C THR A 80 5.71 5.42 -15.79
N VAL A 81 5.87 4.08 -15.82
CA VAL A 81 7.10 3.40 -16.24
C VAL A 81 7.07 3.01 -17.72
N PRO A 82 8.24 2.82 -18.36
CA PRO A 82 8.32 2.32 -19.74
C PRO A 82 7.49 1.06 -19.99
N TYR A 83 6.92 0.96 -21.19
CA TYR A 83 6.08 -0.17 -21.62
C TYR A 83 6.75 -1.55 -21.42
N ALA A 84 8.07 -1.63 -21.60
CA ALA A 84 8.84 -2.86 -21.39
C ALA A 84 8.74 -3.42 -19.96
N GLU A 85 8.41 -2.59 -18.97
CA GLU A 85 8.30 -2.98 -17.56
C GLU A 85 6.91 -3.50 -17.18
N TRP A 86 5.90 -3.30 -18.03
CA TRP A 86 4.50 -3.67 -17.72
C TRP A 86 4.30 -5.18 -17.56
N LEU A 87 5.02 -5.99 -18.35
CA LEU A 87 4.97 -7.45 -18.21
C LEU A 87 5.46 -7.89 -16.83
N GLY A 88 6.51 -7.25 -16.29
CA GLY A 88 7.00 -7.52 -14.93
C GLY A 88 5.94 -7.25 -13.87
N GLN A 89 5.16 -6.17 -14.02
CA GLN A 89 4.05 -5.85 -13.15
C GLN A 89 2.94 -6.92 -13.22
N ALA A 90 2.55 -7.35 -14.42
CA ALA A 90 1.55 -8.39 -14.60
C ALA A 90 2.00 -9.74 -14.01
N ILE A 91 3.29 -10.07 -14.08
CA ILE A 91 3.86 -11.26 -13.43
C ILE A 91 3.80 -11.13 -11.92
N LEU A 92 4.13 -9.96 -11.35
CA LEU A 92 4.02 -9.70 -9.92
C LEU A 92 2.59 -9.97 -9.43
N LEU A 93 1.57 -9.49 -10.14
CA LEU A 93 0.15 -9.72 -9.81
C LEU A 93 -0.26 -11.19 -9.75
N LYS A 94 0.50 -12.11 -10.37
CA LYS A 94 0.24 -13.55 -10.30
C LYS A 94 0.90 -14.24 -9.12
N LYS A 95 1.81 -13.56 -8.41
CA LYS A 95 2.55 -14.10 -7.27
C LYS A 95 1.94 -13.71 -5.92
N VAL A 96 1.10 -12.68 -5.90
CA VAL A 96 0.37 -12.19 -4.72
C VAL A 96 -1.05 -12.71 -4.67
#